data_AF-A0A1B1BEZ6-F1
#
_entry.id   AF-A0A1B1BEZ6-F1
#
_cell.length_a   1.000
_cell.length_b   1.000
_cell.length_c   1.000
_cell.angle_alpha   90.00
_cell.angle_beta   90.00
_cell.angle_gamma   90.00
#
_symmetry.space_group_name_H-M   'P 1'
#
loop_
_entity.id
_entity.type
_entity.pdbx_description
1 polymer ?
#
loop_
_entity_poly.entity_id
_entity_poly.type
_entity_poly.pdbx_seq_one_letter_code
_entity_poly.pdbx_strand_id
1 'polypeptide(L)'
;MPVDPYKITLLVVAGVMTVVFAWLLRPSAVVRPNALRDTARRAGLAITPEVEPVLIARIRSRNRGTLIGTLIALIVATASLVALPDSLDGGIWSALMIIVLTGLGGAVGLCVAEFRSAHVSLGDRPRVARSPTPSRGDYLSTVDLWCAPVAVAVSGVAMAAVAVLILADPDNVFRDASIPSLWWPGFLLWIVSLTSIGVGRILSTRLVGRGQPAGSDMELAWSDALRSWTLRALVQTPALGAFCSAVVVMTSLSTAVVTRQSGIATAVSLTSSVVLLVMSLGLAGASVFAMESRRPPHYLSRLWPDVAAELRRGAYGVAAPVESGRP
;
A
#
# COMPACT_ATOMS: atom_id res chain seq x y z
N MET A 1 18.66 -13.28 -33.30
CA MET A 1 17.60 -13.72 -32.38
C MET A 1 16.46 -12.72 -32.46
N PRO A 2 15.23 -13.14 -32.77
CA PRO A 2 14.09 -12.22 -32.81
C PRO A 2 13.87 -11.61 -31.43
N VAL A 3 13.71 -10.28 -31.37
CA VAL A 3 13.41 -9.58 -30.12
C VAL A 3 11.93 -9.82 -29.80
N ASP A 4 11.67 -10.34 -28.60
CA ASP A 4 10.30 -10.62 -28.14
C ASP A 4 9.51 -9.30 -27.99
N PRO A 5 8.37 -9.12 -28.70
CA PRO A 5 7.55 -7.92 -28.60
C PRO A 5 7.10 -7.61 -27.16
N TYR A 6 6.90 -8.64 -26.33
CA TYR A 6 6.50 -8.43 -24.93
C TYR A 6 7.61 -7.71 -24.14
N LYS A 7 8.87 -8.10 -24.31
CA LYS A 7 10.01 -7.42 -23.68
C LYS A 7 10.15 -5.98 -24.15
N ILE A 8 9.88 -5.70 -25.43
CA ILE A 8 9.86 -4.34 -25.96
C ILE A 8 8.77 -3.52 -25.25
N THR A 9 7.53 -4.02 -25.18
CA THR A 9 6.43 -3.32 -24.50
C THR A 9 6.75 -3.06 -23.03
N LEU A 10 7.29 -4.05 -22.33
CA LEU A 10 7.71 -3.94 -20.92
C LEU A 10 8.74 -2.82 -20.73
N LEU A 11 9.79 -2.79 -21.56
CA LEU A 11 10.84 -1.78 -21.52
C LEU A 11 10.32 -0.39 -21.88
N VAL A 12 9.43 -0.27 -22.86
CA VAL A 12 8.81 1.00 -23.25
C VAL A 12 7.96 1.55 -22.10
N VAL A 13 7.08 0.73 -21.51
CA VAL A 13 6.24 1.16 -20.38
C VAL A 13 7.09 1.54 -19.17
N ALA A 14 8.08 0.72 -18.82
CA ALA A 14 9.01 1.02 -17.73
C ALA A 14 9.82 2.30 -18.00
N GLY A 15 10.27 2.51 -19.24
CA GLY A 15 10.98 3.71 -19.66
C GLY A 15 10.11 4.97 -19.52
N VAL A 16 8.86 4.93 -20.01
CA VAL A 16 7.90 6.04 -19.87
C VAL A 16 7.63 6.33 -18.39
N MET A 17 7.36 5.30 -17.58
CA MET A 17 7.14 5.46 -16.15
C MET A 17 8.35 6.06 -15.43
N THR A 18 9.57 5.61 -15.78
CA THR A 18 10.83 6.15 -15.26
C THR A 18 10.96 7.63 -15.57
N VAL A 19 10.67 8.05 -16.82
CA VAL A 19 10.69 9.45 -17.22
C VAL A 19 9.64 10.27 -16.47
N VAL A 20 8.42 9.76 -16.31
CA VAL A 20 7.36 10.42 -15.55
C VAL A 20 7.77 10.58 -14.08
N PHE A 21 8.28 9.54 -13.43
CA PHE A 21 8.75 9.62 -12.05
C PHE A 21 9.94 10.57 -11.89
N ALA A 22 10.91 10.53 -12.81
CA ALA A 22 12.04 11.46 -12.82
C ALA A 22 11.59 12.92 -13.01
N TRP A 23 10.57 13.15 -13.83
CA TRP A 23 9.95 14.47 -14.00
C TRP A 23 9.23 14.93 -12.73
N LEU A 24 8.48 14.03 -12.07
CA LEU A 24 7.81 14.30 -10.79
C LEU A 24 8.79 14.57 -9.63
N LEU A 25 10.03 14.09 -9.71
CA LEU A 25 11.07 14.38 -8.73
C LEU A 25 11.62 15.82 -8.83
N ARG A 26 11.29 16.58 -9.87
CA ARG A 26 11.83 17.93 -10.09
C ARG A 26 11.54 18.86 -8.91
N PRO A 27 12.52 19.66 -8.44
CA PRO A 27 12.39 20.51 -7.26
C PRO A 27 11.29 21.57 -7.33
N SER A 28 10.85 21.93 -8.54
CA SER A 28 9.91 23.01 -8.82
C SER A 28 8.43 22.66 -8.63
N ALA A 29 8.10 21.43 -8.20
CA ALA A 29 6.75 21.09 -7.82
C ALA A 29 6.37 21.80 -6.51
N VAL A 30 5.87 23.02 -6.64
CA VAL A 30 5.22 23.77 -5.54
C VAL A 30 4.11 22.88 -4.97
N VAL A 31 4.12 22.66 -3.66
CA VAL A 31 3.01 21.95 -3.00
C VAL A 31 1.77 22.80 -3.21
N ARG A 32 0.83 22.30 -4.01
CA ARG A 32 -0.39 23.04 -4.33
C ARG A 32 -1.14 23.34 -3.02
N PRO A 33 -1.69 24.55 -2.82
CA PRO A 33 -2.47 24.86 -1.62
C PRO A 33 -3.60 23.86 -1.34
N ASN A 34 -4.21 23.33 -2.41
CA ASN A 34 -5.24 22.30 -2.31
C ASN A 34 -4.71 20.99 -1.71
N ALA A 35 -3.46 20.59 -2.02
CA ALA A 35 -2.85 19.39 -1.46
C ALA A 35 -2.62 19.53 0.06
N LEU A 36 -2.25 20.71 0.55
CA LEU A 36 -2.14 20.97 1.99
C LEU A 36 -3.51 20.91 2.67
N ARG A 37 -4.54 21.52 2.08
CA ARG A 37 -5.92 21.45 2.61
C ARG A 37 -6.45 20.02 2.64
N ASP A 38 -6.19 19.23 1.59
CA ASP A 38 -6.59 17.83 1.55
C ASP A 38 -5.84 17.00 2.58
N THR A 39 -4.56 17.29 2.78
CA THR A 39 -3.73 16.67 3.82
C THR A 39 -4.28 17.01 5.22
N ALA A 40 -4.63 18.27 5.48
CA ALA A 40 -5.26 18.73 6.71
C ALA A 40 -6.59 18.03 6.97
N ARG A 41 -7.45 17.94 5.95
CA ARG A 41 -8.74 17.24 6.03
C ARG A 41 -8.56 15.75 6.32
N ARG A 42 -7.62 15.08 5.65
CA ARG A 42 -7.33 13.65 5.88
C ARG A 42 -6.72 13.38 7.26
N ALA A 43 -5.90 14.31 7.76
CA ALA A 43 -5.32 14.24 9.09
C ALA A 43 -6.33 14.67 10.18
N GLY A 44 -7.37 15.42 9.84
CA GLY A 44 -8.25 16.05 10.83
C GLY A 44 -7.52 17.09 11.68
N LEU A 45 -6.47 17.73 11.15
CA LEU A 45 -5.64 18.69 11.88
C LEU A 45 -5.65 20.04 11.20
N ALA A 46 -5.65 21.11 12.00
CA ALA A 46 -5.47 22.47 11.50
C ALA A 46 -4.02 22.69 11.05
N ILE A 47 -3.84 23.55 10.05
CA ILE A 47 -2.52 24.03 9.63
C ILE A 47 -2.36 25.43 10.24
N THR A 48 -1.46 25.56 11.22
CA THR A 48 -1.08 26.87 11.75
C THR A 48 0.11 27.44 10.96
N PRO A 49 0.30 28.76 10.94
CA PRO A 49 1.40 29.41 10.19
C PRO A 49 2.79 28.89 10.57
N GLU A 50 2.96 28.47 11.82
CA GLU A 50 4.23 27.95 12.35
C GLU A 50 4.54 26.54 11.84
N VAL A 51 3.50 25.71 11.70
CA VAL A 51 3.62 24.30 11.30
C VAL A 51 3.66 24.14 9.79
N GLU A 52 3.03 25.04 9.03
CA GLU A 52 2.97 25.00 7.57
C GLU A 52 4.35 24.77 6.90
N PRO A 53 5.41 25.56 7.16
CA PRO A 53 6.69 25.38 6.49
C PRO A 53 7.35 24.03 6.83
N VAL A 54 7.22 23.59 8.09
CA VAL A 54 7.75 22.28 8.55
C VAL A 54 7.01 21.14 7.86
N LEU A 55 5.68 21.25 7.77
CA LEU A 55 4.82 20.27 7.11
C LEU A 55 5.11 20.18 5.61
N ILE A 56 5.25 21.31 4.91
CA ILE A 56 5.62 21.35 3.49
C ILE A 56 6.95 20.64 3.26
N ALA A 57 7.96 20.91 4.09
CA ALA A 57 9.27 20.27 3.98
C ALA A 57 9.18 18.74 4.19
N ARG A 58 8.40 18.29 5.19
CA ARG A 58 8.20 16.87 5.46
C ARG A 58 7.41 16.17 4.36
N ILE A 59 6.33 16.75 3.86
CA ILE A 59 5.55 16.22 2.73
C ILE A 59 6.45 16.08 1.49
N ARG A 60 7.27 17.09 1.20
CA ARG A 60 8.23 17.03 0.07
C ARG A 60 9.25 15.92 0.25
N SER A 61 9.83 15.77 1.45
CA SER A 61 10.77 14.70 1.77
C SER A 61 10.13 13.31 1.60
N ARG A 62 8.91 13.13 2.11
CA ARG A 62 8.14 11.88 1.98
C ARG A 62 7.79 11.55 0.54
N ASN A 63 7.32 12.54 -0.23
CA ASN A 63 7.00 12.36 -1.64
C ASN A 63 8.24 11.95 -2.42
N ARG A 64 9.39 12.61 -2.18
CA ARG A 64 10.67 12.21 -2.77
C ARG A 64 11.09 10.81 -2.36
N GLY A 65 10.99 10.47 -1.08
CA GLY A 65 11.31 9.12 -0.59
C GLY A 65 10.46 8.06 -1.28
N THR A 66 9.15 8.29 -1.37
CA THR A 66 8.22 7.40 -2.08
C THR A 66 8.61 7.24 -3.54
N LEU A 67 8.77 8.35 -4.26
CA LEU A 67 9.11 8.35 -5.69
C LEU A 67 10.44 7.65 -5.96
N ILE A 68 11.48 7.92 -5.17
CA ILE A 68 12.78 7.26 -5.28
C ILE A 68 12.64 5.75 -5.02
N GLY A 69 11.91 5.36 -3.97
CA GLY A 69 11.68 3.96 -3.64
C GLY A 69 10.91 3.22 -4.74
N THR A 70 9.84 3.83 -5.25
CA THR A 70 9.05 3.33 -6.39
C THR A 70 9.90 3.20 -7.65
N LEU A 71 10.75 4.18 -7.95
CA LEU A 71 11.63 4.18 -9.11
C LEU A 71 12.68 3.06 -9.04
N ILE A 72 13.35 2.91 -7.89
CA ILE A 72 14.33 1.82 -7.68
C ILE A 72 13.63 0.47 -7.86
N ALA A 73 12.45 0.29 -7.25
CA ALA A 73 11.70 -0.94 -7.36
C ALA A 73 11.21 -1.21 -8.80
N LEU A 74 10.81 -0.18 -9.55
CA LEU A 74 10.43 -0.31 -10.96
C LEU A 74 11.60 -0.82 -11.80
N ILE A 75 12.79 -0.24 -11.62
CA ILE A 75 14.00 -0.63 -12.36
C ILE A 75 14.36 -2.08 -12.03
N VAL A 76 14.41 -2.43 -10.74
CA VAL A 76 14.74 -3.79 -10.27
C VAL A 76 13.69 -4.80 -10.76
N ALA A 77 12.40 -4.48 -10.65
CA ALA A 77 11.31 -5.34 -11.12
C ALA A 77 11.40 -5.59 -12.63
N THR A 78 11.58 -4.52 -13.41
CA THR A 78 11.70 -4.61 -14.87
C THR A 78 12.92 -5.43 -15.28
N ALA A 79 14.10 -5.16 -14.70
CA ALA A 79 15.31 -5.93 -14.97
C ALA A 79 15.14 -7.41 -14.62
N SER A 80 14.51 -7.71 -13.48
CA SER A 80 14.24 -9.09 -13.05
C SER A 80 13.28 -9.80 -14.00
N LEU A 81 12.23 -9.12 -14.48
CA LEU A 81 11.25 -9.68 -15.40
C LEU A 81 11.82 -9.91 -16.80
N VAL A 82 12.73 -9.04 -17.28
CA VAL A 82 13.42 -9.23 -18.57
C VAL A 82 14.35 -10.44 -18.54
N ALA A 83 14.95 -10.73 -17.38
CA ALA A 83 15.83 -11.88 -17.19
C ALA A 83 15.08 -13.22 -17.07
N LEU A 84 13.77 -13.19 -16.82
CA LEU A 84 12.94 -14.38 -16.72
C LEU A 84 12.50 -14.88 -18.11
N PRO A 85 12.28 -16.20 -18.28
CA PRO A 85 11.67 -16.75 -19.49
C PRO A 85 10.27 -16.17 -19.72
N ASP A 86 9.86 -16.12 -20.98
CA ASP A 86 8.58 -15.55 -21.37
C ASP A 86 7.43 -16.35 -20.76
N SER A 87 6.47 -15.65 -20.17
CA SER A 87 5.30 -16.27 -19.54
C SER A 87 4.15 -16.43 -20.54
N LEU A 88 3.43 -17.54 -20.46
CA LEU A 88 2.28 -17.84 -21.33
C LEU A 88 1.05 -16.92 -21.11
N ASP A 89 1.04 -16.13 -20.02
CA ASP A 89 -0.15 -15.41 -19.54
C ASP A 89 -0.33 -14.00 -20.14
N GLY A 90 0.26 -13.71 -21.30
CA GLY A 90 0.09 -12.43 -22.00
C GLY A 90 0.58 -11.19 -21.22
N GLY A 91 1.41 -11.37 -20.20
CA GLY A 91 2.05 -10.30 -19.43
C GLY A 91 1.27 -9.78 -18.20
N ILE A 92 0.10 -10.34 -17.88
CA ILE A 92 -0.71 -9.92 -16.71
C ILE A 92 0.07 -10.10 -15.41
N TRP A 93 0.70 -11.26 -15.23
CA TRP A 93 1.58 -11.56 -14.09
C TRP A 93 2.63 -10.46 -13.88
N SER A 94 3.35 -10.12 -14.94
CA SER A 94 4.44 -9.17 -14.90
C SER A 94 3.98 -7.76 -14.57
N ALA A 95 2.83 -7.35 -15.10
CA ALA A 95 2.20 -6.08 -14.75
C ALA A 95 1.84 -6.03 -13.26
N LEU A 96 1.22 -7.09 -12.72
CA LEU A 96 0.88 -7.19 -11.30
C LEU A 96 2.12 -7.24 -10.41
N MET A 97 3.16 -7.95 -10.83
CA MET A 97 4.45 -7.99 -10.12
C MET A 97 5.09 -6.60 -10.06
N ILE A 98 5.07 -5.84 -11.15
CA ILE A 98 5.53 -4.45 -11.16
C ILE A 98 4.72 -3.60 -10.19
N ILE A 99 3.40 -3.69 -10.20
CA ILE A 99 2.52 -2.93 -9.29
C ILE A 99 2.87 -3.23 -7.83
N VAL A 100 3.03 -4.51 -7.48
CA VAL A 100 3.33 -4.92 -6.10
C VAL A 100 4.73 -4.47 -5.68
N LEU A 101 5.75 -4.70 -6.50
CA LEU A 101 7.13 -4.32 -6.19
C LEU A 101 7.28 -2.80 -6.10
N THR A 102 6.67 -2.04 -7.00
CA THR A 102 6.71 -0.57 -6.97
C THR A 102 5.96 0.00 -5.77
N GLY A 103 4.84 -0.60 -5.37
CA GLY A 103 4.15 -0.28 -4.13
C GLY A 103 5.01 -0.56 -2.88
N LEU A 104 5.72 -1.68 -2.86
CA LEU A 104 6.63 -2.04 -1.76
C LEU A 104 7.82 -1.08 -1.70
N GLY A 105 8.42 -0.78 -2.85
CA GLY A 105 9.48 0.21 -2.99
C GLY A 105 9.04 1.58 -2.47
N GLY A 106 7.84 2.04 -2.82
CA GLY A 106 7.27 3.29 -2.32
C GLY A 106 7.08 3.28 -0.79
N ALA A 107 6.56 2.20 -0.23
CA ALA A 107 6.38 2.06 1.22
C ALA A 107 7.71 2.05 1.99
N VAL A 108 8.73 1.37 1.46
CA VAL A 108 10.10 1.41 2.01
C VAL A 108 10.68 2.82 1.89
N GLY A 109 10.49 3.48 0.75
CA GLY A 109 10.90 4.86 0.52
C GLY A 109 10.30 5.86 1.51
N LEU A 110 9.01 5.72 1.83
CA LEU A 110 8.33 6.46 2.90
C LEU A 110 8.97 6.21 4.26
N CYS A 111 9.27 4.96 4.57
CA CYS A 111 9.90 4.57 5.84
C CYS A 111 11.30 5.20 5.98
N VAL A 112 12.10 5.19 4.91
CA VAL A 112 13.42 5.84 4.88
C VAL A 112 13.30 7.35 5.06
N ALA A 113 12.34 8.01 4.41
CA ALA A 113 12.11 9.44 4.57
C ALA A 113 11.73 9.80 6.02
N GLU A 114 10.86 9.00 6.64
CA GLU A 114 10.50 9.16 8.05
C GLU A 114 11.69 8.95 8.99
N PHE A 115 12.51 7.93 8.74
CA PHE A 115 13.71 7.70 9.53
C PHE A 115 14.71 8.86 9.43
N ARG A 116 14.89 9.46 8.25
CA ARG A 116 15.71 10.66 8.11
C ARG A 116 15.14 11.84 8.87
N SER A 117 13.81 12.02 8.83
CA SER A 117 13.14 13.12 9.55
C SER A 117 13.31 13.03 11.07
N ALA A 118 13.44 11.81 11.62
CA ALA A 118 13.66 11.60 13.05
C ALA A 118 15.05 12.07 13.54
N HIS A 119 16.01 12.31 12.65
CA HIS A 119 17.37 12.77 12.99
C HIS A 119 17.54 14.29 12.87
N VAL A 120 16.48 15.03 12.52
CA VAL A 120 16.56 16.49 12.41
C VAL A 120 16.70 17.08 13.81
N SER A 121 17.80 17.80 14.05
CA SER A 121 18.02 18.52 15.31
C SER A 121 17.03 19.68 15.43
N LEU A 122 16.40 19.80 16.60
CA LEU A 122 15.55 20.95 16.95
C LEU A 122 16.36 22.14 17.46
N GLY A 123 17.67 22.00 17.63
CA GLY A 123 18.51 23.00 18.30
C GLY A 123 18.03 23.24 19.74
N ASP A 124 18.09 24.49 20.18
CA ASP A 124 17.68 24.92 21.53
C ASP A 124 16.15 25.12 21.68
N ARG A 125 15.35 24.67 20.72
CA ARG A 125 13.89 24.81 20.81
C ARG A 125 13.31 23.88 21.90
N PRO A 126 12.27 24.31 22.62
CA PRO A 126 11.59 23.45 23.58
C PRO A 126 11.10 22.18 22.88
N ARG A 127 11.30 21.03 23.52
CA ARG A 127 10.93 19.73 22.97
C ARG A 127 9.69 19.21 23.65
N VAL A 128 8.67 18.92 22.86
CA VAL A 128 7.44 18.27 23.33
C VAL A 128 7.56 16.76 23.08
N ALA A 129 7.22 15.97 24.09
CA ALA A 129 7.19 14.52 24.00
C ALA A 129 5.97 13.97 24.74
N ARG A 130 5.47 12.81 24.29
CA ARG A 130 4.40 12.11 25.00
C ARG A 130 4.90 11.50 26.29
N SER A 131 4.05 11.49 27.31
CA SER A 131 4.29 10.76 28.56
C SER A 131 4.29 9.24 28.34
N PRO A 132 3.29 8.62 27.67
CA PRO A 132 3.35 7.21 27.32
C PRO A 132 4.07 6.99 25.98
N THR A 133 4.87 5.91 25.91
CA THR A 133 5.48 5.44 24.66
C THR A 133 4.40 4.85 23.75
N PRO A 134 4.16 5.43 22.55
CA PRO A 134 3.15 4.92 21.63
C PRO A 134 3.47 3.50 21.16
N SER A 135 2.44 2.69 20.98
CA SER A 135 2.52 1.37 20.38
C SER A 135 2.02 1.39 18.93
N ARG A 136 2.26 0.31 18.17
CA ARG A 136 1.73 0.18 16.80
C ARG A 136 0.19 0.21 16.76
N GLY A 137 -0.47 -0.31 17.80
CA GLY A 137 -1.93 -0.35 17.90
C GLY A 137 -2.58 1.02 18.11
N ASP A 138 -1.80 2.01 18.52
CA ASP A 138 -2.28 3.38 18.66
C ASP A 138 -2.36 4.09 17.30
N TYR A 139 -1.52 3.71 16.34
CA TYR A 139 -1.50 4.30 14.99
C TYR A 139 -2.39 3.59 13.97
N LEU A 140 -2.59 2.29 14.15
CA LEU A 140 -3.28 1.41 13.20
C LEU A 140 -4.54 0.82 13.82
N SER A 141 -5.62 0.80 13.05
CA SER A 141 -6.85 0.12 13.46
C SER A 141 -6.64 -1.40 13.46
N THR A 142 -7.51 -2.13 14.17
CA THR A 142 -7.50 -3.61 14.15
C THR A 142 -7.65 -4.14 12.72
N VAL A 143 -8.48 -3.49 11.90
CA VAL A 143 -8.65 -3.84 10.47
C VAL A 143 -7.33 -3.67 9.71
N ASP A 144 -6.62 -2.55 9.90
CA ASP A 144 -5.32 -2.32 9.27
C ASP A 144 -4.32 -3.42 9.68
N LEU A 145 -4.26 -3.79 10.97
CA LEU A 145 -3.33 -4.79 11.49
C LEU A 145 -3.56 -6.19 10.94
N TRP A 146 -4.82 -6.57 10.72
CA TRP A 146 -5.21 -7.90 10.25
C TRP A 146 -5.40 -8.00 8.74
N CYS A 147 -5.48 -6.89 8.01
CA CYS A 147 -5.69 -6.89 6.56
C CYS A 147 -4.65 -7.75 5.81
N ALA A 148 -3.36 -7.55 6.07
CA ALA A 148 -2.31 -8.31 5.37
C ALA A 148 -2.24 -9.79 5.77
N PRO A 149 -2.24 -10.16 7.07
CA PRO A 149 -2.25 -11.57 7.46
C PRO A 149 -3.47 -12.32 6.92
N VAL A 150 -4.66 -11.72 6.97
CA VAL A 150 -5.88 -12.32 6.43
C VAL A 150 -5.78 -12.48 4.91
N ALA A 151 -5.34 -11.44 4.19
CA ALA A 151 -5.16 -11.52 2.74
C ALA A 151 -4.16 -12.61 2.33
N VAL A 152 -3.03 -12.73 3.03
CA VAL A 152 -2.03 -13.79 2.79
C VAL A 152 -2.54 -15.18 3.13
N ALA A 153 -3.32 -15.31 4.21
CA ALA A 153 -3.93 -16.60 4.57
C ALA A 153 -4.96 -17.04 3.54
N VAL A 154 -5.86 -16.14 3.14
CA VAL A 154 -6.90 -16.41 2.13
C VAL A 154 -6.27 -16.74 0.78
N SER A 155 -5.28 -15.97 0.33
CA SER A 155 -4.58 -16.28 -0.93
C SER A 155 -3.79 -17.58 -0.82
N GLY A 156 -3.17 -17.87 0.32
CA GLY A 156 -2.48 -19.14 0.57
C GLY A 156 -3.42 -20.35 0.49
N VAL A 157 -4.62 -20.26 1.05
CA VAL A 157 -5.66 -21.30 0.93
C VAL A 157 -6.10 -21.46 -0.52
N ALA A 158 -6.34 -20.36 -1.24
CA ALA A 158 -6.69 -20.40 -2.66
C ALA A 158 -5.59 -21.06 -3.49
N MET A 159 -4.33 -20.71 -3.23
CA MET A 159 -3.15 -21.30 -3.87
C MET A 159 -3.01 -22.80 -3.59
N ALA A 160 -3.25 -23.23 -2.36
CA ALA A 160 -3.22 -24.64 -1.99
C ALA A 160 -4.36 -25.42 -2.68
N ALA A 161 -5.56 -24.86 -2.72
CA ALA A 161 -6.70 -25.45 -3.41
C ALA A 161 -6.43 -25.61 -4.92
N VAL A 162 -5.85 -24.59 -5.57
CA VAL A 162 -5.46 -24.68 -6.99
C VAL A 162 -4.37 -25.73 -7.19
N ALA A 163 -3.36 -25.81 -6.31
CA ALA A 163 -2.32 -26.84 -6.41
C ALA A 163 -2.91 -28.26 -6.30
N VAL A 164 -3.84 -28.49 -5.37
CA VAL A 164 -4.55 -29.77 -5.24
C VAL A 164 -5.36 -30.09 -6.49
N LEU A 165 -6.07 -29.11 -7.06
CA LEU A 165 -6.84 -29.29 -8.28
C LEU A 165 -5.96 -29.68 -9.48
N ILE A 166 -4.81 -29.01 -9.62
CA ILE A 166 -3.83 -29.32 -10.68
C ILE A 166 -3.25 -30.72 -10.48
N LEU A 167 -2.92 -31.12 -9.25
CA LEU A 167 -2.35 -32.44 -8.94
C LEU A 167 -3.36 -33.58 -9.11
N ALA A 168 -4.62 -33.35 -8.80
CA ALA A 168 -5.69 -34.33 -8.98
C ALA A 168 -6.01 -34.55 -10.47
N ASP A 169 -5.77 -33.53 -11.31
CA ASP A 169 -6.01 -33.50 -12.75
C ASP A 169 -7.30 -34.23 -13.20
N PRO A 170 -8.47 -33.84 -12.67
CA PRO A 170 -9.72 -34.48 -13.02
C PRO A 170 -9.94 -34.38 -14.53
N ASP A 171 -10.28 -35.51 -15.17
CA ASP A 171 -10.48 -35.63 -16.61
C ASP A 171 -9.28 -35.22 -17.49
N ASN A 172 -8.06 -35.23 -16.93
CA ASN A 172 -6.83 -34.81 -17.62
C ASN A 172 -6.89 -33.39 -18.19
N VAL A 173 -7.66 -32.49 -17.57
CA VAL A 173 -7.91 -31.12 -18.06
C VAL A 173 -6.62 -30.30 -18.15
N PHE A 174 -5.61 -30.59 -17.32
CA PHE A 174 -4.36 -29.82 -17.23
C PHE A 174 -3.18 -30.47 -17.96
N ARG A 175 -3.39 -31.54 -18.74
CA ARG A 175 -2.31 -32.35 -19.36
C ARG A 175 -1.31 -31.56 -20.22
N ASP A 176 -1.74 -30.43 -20.80
CA ASP A 176 -0.89 -29.57 -21.65
C ASP A 176 -0.25 -28.41 -20.88
N ALA A 177 -0.63 -28.20 -19.62
CA ALA A 177 -0.17 -27.11 -18.79
C ALA A 177 0.75 -27.62 -17.67
N SER A 178 1.99 -27.14 -17.66
CA SER A 178 2.93 -27.50 -16.62
C SER A 178 2.54 -26.84 -15.28
N ILE A 179 2.62 -27.58 -14.16
CA ILE A 179 2.43 -27.01 -12.82
C ILE A 179 3.26 -25.73 -12.60
N PRO A 180 4.56 -25.68 -13.00
CA PRO A 180 5.35 -24.48 -12.86
C PRO A 180 4.77 -23.28 -13.62
N SER A 181 4.21 -23.45 -14.81
CA SER A 181 3.69 -22.31 -15.57
C SER A 181 2.41 -21.71 -14.96
N LEU A 182 1.54 -22.54 -14.37
CA LEU A 182 0.26 -22.09 -13.82
C LEU A 182 0.36 -21.55 -12.38
N TRP A 183 1.26 -22.12 -11.58
CA TRP A 183 1.27 -21.89 -10.14
C TRP A 183 2.43 -21.00 -9.67
N TRP A 184 3.60 -21.13 -10.32
CA TRP A 184 4.83 -20.45 -9.90
C TRP A 184 4.72 -18.91 -9.87
N PRO A 185 4.10 -18.26 -10.86
CA PRO A 185 3.96 -16.80 -10.83
C PRO A 185 3.20 -16.37 -9.58
N GLY A 186 1.97 -16.84 -9.40
CA GLY A 186 1.19 -16.53 -8.21
C GLY A 186 1.91 -16.86 -6.89
N PHE A 187 2.67 -17.95 -6.85
CA PHE A 187 3.46 -18.34 -5.69
C PHE A 187 4.57 -17.33 -5.36
N LEU A 188 5.30 -16.84 -6.36
CA LEU A 188 6.31 -15.81 -6.16
C LEU A 188 5.71 -14.53 -5.57
N LEU A 189 4.56 -14.07 -6.07
CA LEU A 189 3.88 -12.90 -5.50
C LEU A 189 3.44 -13.16 -4.05
N TRP A 190 2.97 -14.37 -3.77
CA TRP A 190 2.59 -14.77 -2.41
C TRP A 190 3.78 -14.73 -1.46
N ILE A 191 4.94 -15.27 -1.87
CA ILE A 191 6.18 -15.23 -1.09
C ILE A 191 6.66 -13.79 -0.86
N VAL A 192 6.63 -12.95 -1.90
CA VAL A 192 6.96 -11.51 -1.77
C VAL A 192 6.04 -10.82 -0.77
N SER A 193 4.75 -11.17 -0.78
CA SER A 193 3.75 -10.63 0.14
C SER A 193 3.98 -11.11 1.57
N LEU A 194 4.22 -12.41 1.77
CA LEU A 194 4.51 -12.98 3.08
C LEU A 194 5.78 -12.40 3.69
N THR A 195 6.87 -12.33 2.91
CA THR A 195 8.15 -11.77 3.36
C THR A 195 8.03 -10.28 3.69
N SER A 196 7.29 -9.52 2.89
CA SER A 196 7.06 -8.10 3.15
C SER A 196 6.21 -7.82 4.39
N ILE A 197 5.33 -8.73 4.84
CA ILE A 197 4.70 -8.64 6.18
C ILE A 197 5.77 -8.70 7.27
N GLY A 198 6.71 -9.64 7.18
CA GLY A 198 7.79 -9.78 8.16
C GLY A 198 8.67 -8.53 8.23
N VAL A 199 9.12 -8.05 7.06
CA VAL A 199 9.91 -6.80 6.95
C VAL A 199 9.10 -5.60 7.44
N GLY A 200 7.83 -5.49 7.06
CA GLY A 200 6.92 -4.42 7.48
C GLY A 200 6.72 -4.39 8.98
N ARG A 201 6.63 -5.55 9.65
CA ARG A 201 6.59 -5.65 11.11
C ARG A 201 7.87 -5.09 11.74
N ILE A 202 9.04 -5.52 11.27
CA ILE A 202 10.33 -5.03 11.78
C ILE A 202 10.47 -3.52 11.60
N LEU A 203 10.16 -3.01 10.40
CA LEU A 203 10.20 -1.58 10.09
C LEU A 203 9.19 -0.79 10.94
N SER A 204 7.98 -1.31 11.13
CA SER A 204 6.97 -0.66 11.96
C SER A 204 7.40 -0.52 13.42
N THR A 205 7.97 -1.57 14.01
CA THR A 205 8.47 -1.55 15.39
C THR A 205 9.62 -0.57 15.54
N ARG A 206 10.58 -0.58 14.59
CA ARG A 206 11.70 0.37 14.58
C ARG A 206 11.25 1.82 14.36
N LEU A 207 10.21 2.04 13.56
CA LEU A 207 9.67 3.37 13.30
C LEU A 207 8.94 3.94 14.53
N VAL A 208 8.13 3.13 15.19
CA VAL A 208 7.38 3.53 16.39
C VAL A 208 8.34 3.76 17.57
N GLY A 209 9.35 2.90 17.74
CA GLY A 209 10.34 3.03 18.81
C GLY A 209 11.27 4.24 18.67
N ARG A 210 11.22 4.98 17.55
CA ARG A 210 11.98 6.21 17.39
C ARG A 210 11.21 7.41 17.91
N GLY A 211 11.91 8.26 18.66
CA GLY A 211 11.39 9.56 19.10
C GLY A 211 11.00 10.45 17.91
N GLN A 212 10.05 11.35 18.15
CA GLN A 212 9.63 12.36 17.19
C GLN A 212 10.18 13.72 17.63
N PRO A 213 10.97 14.43 16.80
CA PRO A 213 11.28 15.82 17.07
C PRO A 213 10.04 16.68 16.81
N ALA A 214 9.48 17.26 17.87
CA ALA A 214 8.39 18.23 17.83
C ALA A 214 8.65 19.38 18.81
N GLY A 215 8.47 20.61 18.34
CA GLY A 215 8.57 21.84 19.13
C GLY A 215 7.25 22.30 19.75
N SER A 216 6.12 21.73 19.32
CA SER A 216 4.77 22.03 19.82
C SER A 216 3.87 20.80 19.74
N ASP A 217 2.75 20.82 20.47
CA ASP A 217 1.73 19.75 20.41
C ASP A 217 1.16 19.57 19.00
N MET A 218 0.97 20.67 18.25
CA MET A 218 0.48 20.61 16.87
C MET A 218 1.51 19.94 15.94
N GLU A 219 2.80 20.25 16.08
CA GLU A 219 3.86 19.57 15.33
C GLU A 219 3.93 18.08 15.67
N LEU A 220 3.72 17.72 16.94
CA LEU A 220 3.67 16.34 17.40
C LEU A 220 2.46 15.61 16.80
N ALA A 221 1.29 16.24 16.76
CA ALA A 221 0.08 15.68 16.17
C ALA A 221 0.24 15.40 14.67
N TRP A 222 0.87 16.32 13.95
CA TRP A 222 1.23 16.14 12.55
C TRP A 222 2.26 15.03 12.33
N SER A 223 3.24 14.91 13.23
CA SER A 223 4.22 13.82 13.20
C SER A 223 3.55 12.45 13.35
N ASP A 224 2.59 12.33 14.26
CA ASP A 224 1.80 11.12 14.46
C ASP A 224 0.92 10.78 13.25
N ALA A 225 0.32 11.80 12.61
CA ALA A 225 -0.46 11.63 11.39
C ALA A 225 0.37 11.02 10.24
N LEU A 226 1.53 11.63 9.97
CA LEU A 226 2.45 11.19 8.93
C LEU A 226 3.00 9.79 9.22
N ARG A 227 3.31 9.50 10.49
CA ARG A 227 3.74 8.16 10.93
C ARG A 227 2.63 7.12 10.72
N SER A 228 1.38 7.42 11.08
CA SER A 228 0.23 6.53 10.84
C SER A 228 0.07 6.20 9.35
N TRP A 229 0.22 7.18 8.46
CA TRP A 229 0.18 6.93 7.01
C TRP A 229 1.30 6.02 6.51
N THR A 230 2.53 6.20 7.00
CA THR A 230 3.65 5.31 6.65
C THR A 230 3.40 3.89 7.15
N LEU A 231 2.94 3.76 8.39
CA LEU A 231 2.61 2.45 8.97
C LEU A 231 1.50 1.77 8.19
N ARG A 232 0.48 2.51 7.75
CA ARG A 232 -0.62 1.97 6.94
C ARG A 232 -0.11 1.49 5.59
N ALA A 233 0.74 2.27 4.91
CA ALA A 233 1.36 1.85 3.65
C ALA A 233 2.16 0.54 3.81
N LEU A 234 2.96 0.41 4.88
CA LEU A 234 3.73 -0.81 5.16
C LEU A 234 2.87 -2.06 5.38
N VAL A 235 1.62 -1.89 5.83
CA VAL A 235 0.72 -3.02 6.12
C VAL A 235 -0.25 -3.28 4.97
N GLN A 236 -0.69 -2.27 4.23
CA GLN A 236 -1.62 -2.45 3.12
C GLN A 236 -0.94 -3.00 1.86
N THR A 237 0.31 -2.64 1.59
CA THR A 237 0.99 -3.11 0.38
C THR A 237 1.18 -4.63 0.31
N PRO A 238 1.57 -5.34 1.38
CA PRO A 238 1.61 -6.81 1.35
C PRO A 238 0.22 -7.45 1.13
N ALA A 239 -0.85 -6.81 1.61
CA ALA A 239 -2.22 -7.29 1.36
C ALA A 239 -2.57 -7.20 -0.14
N LEU A 240 -2.17 -6.10 -0.80
CA LEU A 240 -2.30 -5.95 -2.25
C LEU A 240 -1.52 -7.04 -2.99
N GLY A 241 -0.29 -7.34 -2.57
CA GLY A 241 0.50 -8.42 -3.18
C GLY A 241 -0.17 -9.78 -3.05
N ALA A 242 -0.75 -10.08 -1.88
CA ALA A 242 -1.47 -11.32 -1.63
C ALA A 242 -2.74 -11.44 -2.51
N PHE A 243 -3.44 -10.32 -2.71
CA PHE A 243 -4.56 -10.25 -3.63
C PHE A 243 -4.12 -10.47 -5.08
N CYS A 244 -3.07 -9.79 -5.54
CA CYS A 244 -2.52 -9.96 -6.88
C CYS A 244 -2.07 -11.40 -7.14
N SER A 245 -1.48 -12.06 -6.14
CA SER A 245 -1.15 -13.49 -6.20
C SER A 245 -2.38 -14.35 -6.51
N ALA A 246 -3.48 -14.16 -5.76
CA ALA A 246 -4.72 -14.90 -5.99
C ALA A 246 -5.30 -14.62 -7.38
N VAL A 247 -5.26 -13.37 -7.83
CA VAL A 247 -5.72 -12.97 -9.17
C VAL A 247 -4.94 -13.70 -10.26
N VAL A 248 -3.62 -13.75 -10.13
CA VAL A 248 -2.74 -14.44 -11.09
C VAL A 248 -3.11 -15.92 -11.16
N VAL A 249 -3.09 -16.62 -10.02
CA VAL A 249 -3.38 -18.07 -10.00
C VAL A 249 -4.76 -18.39 -10.56
N MET A 250 -5.79 -17.62 -10.19
CA MET A 250 -7.16 -17.87 -10.67
C MET A 250 -7.32 -17.57 -12.15
N THR A 251 -6.62 -16.55 -12.66
CA THR A 251 -6.65 -16.22 -14.10
C THR A 251 -5.91 -17.28 -14.90
N SER A 252 -4.71 -17.68 -14.49
CA SER A 252 -3.93 -18.75 -15.14
C SER A 252 -4.69 -20.09 -15.12
N LEU A 253 -5.41 -20.38 -14.03
CA LEU A 253 -6.29 -21.55 -13.95
C LEU A 253 -7.45 -21.44 -14.95
N SER A 254 -8.12 -20.29 -15.01
CA SER A 254 -9.25 -20.06 -15.92
C SER A 254 -8.83 -20.18 -17.39
N THR A 255 -7.67 -19.63 -17.77
CA THR A 255 -7.18 -19.67 -19.15
C THR A 255 -6.76 -21.07 -19.59
N ALA A 256 -6.13 -21.84 -18.70
CA ALA A 256 -5.73 -23.22 -18.98
C ALA A 256 -6.91 -24.14 -19.29
N VAL A 257 -8.07 -23.84 -18.71
CA VAL A 257 -9.26 -24.69 -18.73
C VAL A 257 -10.21 -24.34 -19.88
N VAL A 258 -10.28 -23.07 -20.28
CA VAL A 258 -11.18 -22.57 -21.36
C VAL A 258 -10.91 -23.24 -22.72
N THR A 259 -9.71 -23.77 -22.94
CA THR A 259 -9.36 -24.48 -24.18
C THR A 259 -10.02 -25.85 -24.30
N ARG A 260 -10.69 -26.36 -23.26
CA ARG A 260 -11.33 -27.68 -23.25
C ARG A 260 -12.83 -27.61 -22.99
N GLN A 261 -13.60 -28.30 -23.84
CA GLN A 261 -15.05 -28.45 -23.67
C GLN A 261 -15.34 -29.65 -22.75
N SER A 262 -15.24 -29.45 -21.43
CA SER A 262 -15.75 -30.40 -20.43
C SER A 262 -16.64 -29.70 -19.39
N GLY A 263 -17.54 -30.46 -18.76
CA GLY A 263 -18.40 -29.93 -17.69
C GLY A 263 -17.59 -29.44 -16.49
N ILE A 264 -16.53 -30.19 -16.11
CA ILE A 264 -15.59 -29.80 -15.05
C ILE A 264 -14.84 -28.51 -15.44
N ALA A 265 -14.40 -28.41 -16.69
CA ALA A 265 -13.71 -27.21 -17.18
C ALA A 265 -14.58 -25.95 -17.05
N THR A 266 -15.85 -26.07 -17.42
CA THR A 266 -16.82 -24.98 -17.28
C THR A 266 -17.05 -24.61 -15.82
N ALA A 267 -17.18 -25.61 -14.93
CA ALA A 267 -17.36 -25.39 -13.50
C ALA A 267 -16.15 -24.69 -12.85
N VAL A 268 -14.93 -25.09 -13.20
CA VAL A 268 -13.70 -24.48 -12.69
C VAL A 268 -13.57 -23.03 -13.14
N SER A 269 -13.77 -22.77 -14.44
CA SER A 269 -13.70 -21.42 -15.01
C SER A 269 -14.77 -20.48 -14.43
N LEU A 270 -16.00 -20.98 -14.25
CA LEU A 270 -17.07 -20.21 -13.61
C LEU A 270 -16.73 -19.91 -12.15
N THR A 271 -16.23 -20.91 -11.41
CA THR A 271 -15.87 -20.75 -10.00
C THR A 271 -14.72 -19.76 -9.82
N SER A 272 -13.66 -19.85 -10.62
CA SER A 272 -12.56 -18.88 -10.58
C SER A 272 -13.03 -17.47 -10.91
N SER A 273 -13.92 -17.32 -11.90
CA SER A 273 -14.49 -16.02 -12.29
C SER A 273 -15.35 -15.40 -11.17
N VAL A 274 -16.19 -16.21 -10.51
CA VAL A 274 -17.03 -15.77 -9.39
C VAL A 274 -16.15 -15.38 -8.19
N VAL A 275 -15.14 -16.18 -7.86
CA VAL A 275 -14.20 -15.86 -6.77
C VAL A 275 -13.47 -14.54 -7.06
N LEU A 276 -12.97 -14.36 -8.27
CA LEU A 276 -12.30 -13.11 -8.69
C LEU A 276 -13.23 -11.90 -8.61
N LEU A 277 -14.49 -12.05 -9.03
CA LEU A 277 -15.50 -11.00 -8.95
C LEU A 277 -15.78 -10.62 -7.49
N VAL A 278 -16.01 -11.60 -6.62
CA VAL A 278 -16.26 -11.37 -5.18
C VAL A 278 -15.06 -10.69 -4.52
N MET A 279 -13.85 -11.16 -4.82
CA MET A 279 -12.62 -10.55 -4.31
C MET A 279 -12.46 -9.10 -4.79
N SER A 280 -12.73 -8.84 -6.07
CA SER A 280 -12.64 -7.49 -6.66
C SER A 280 -13.68 -6.54 -6.08
N LEU A 281 -14.92 -7.00 -5.90
CA LEU A 281 -15.98 -6.24 -5.25
C LEU A 281 -15.66 -5.97 -3.78
N GLY A 282 -15.09 -6.93 -3.06
CA GLY A 282 -14.62 -6.75 -1.68
C GLY A 282 -13.54 -5.68 -1.57
N LEU A 283 -12.57 -5.70 -2.49
CA LEU A 283 -11.49 -4.68 -2.53
C LEU A 283 -12.03 -3.29 -2.91
N ALA A 284 -12.95 -3.22 -3.87
CA ALA A 284 -13.60 -1.97 -4.26
C ALA A 284 -14.48 -1.42 -3.12
N GLY A 285 -15.25 -2.27 -2.45
CA GLY A 285 -16.04 -1.88 -1.27
C GLY A 285 -15.15 -1.39 -0.14
N ALA A 286 -14.03 -2.06 0.14
CA ALA A 286 -13.07 -1.64 1.14
C ALA A 286 -12.39 -0.31 0.79
N SER A 287 -12.06 -0.07 -0.49
CA SER A 287 -11.47 1.19 -0.93
C SER A 287 -12.45 2.36 -0.84
N VAL A 288 -13.71 2.16 -1.27
CA VAL A 288 -14.78 3.16 -1.13
C VAL A 288 -15.05 3.46 0.35
N PHE A 289 -15.18 2.43 1.19
CA PHE A 289 -15.37 2.61 2.63
C PHE A 289 -14.21 3.37 3.28
N ALA A 290 -12.98 3.11 2.86
CA ALA A 290 -11.80 3.82 3.32
C ALA A 290 -11.75 5.30 2.86
N MET A 291 -12.35 5.62 1.70
CA MET A 291 -12.48 6.99 1.20
C MET A 291 -13.60 7.76 1.89
N GLU A 292 -14.71 7.09 2.20
CA GLU A 292 -15.93 7.71 2.71
C GLU A 292 -15.96 7.87 4.24
N SER A 293 -15.06 7.19 4.97
CA SER A 293 -15.04 7.28 6.42
C SER A 293 -14.67 8.70 6.89
N ARG A 294 -15.68 9.56 7.09
CA ARG A 294 -15.61 10.86 7.79
C ARG A 294 -15.26 10.72 9.28
N ARG A 295 -14.92 9.51 9.72
CA ARG A 295 -14.55 9.23 11.10
C ARG A 295 -13.16 9.82 11.35
N PRO A 296 -12.93 10.43 12.54
CA PRO A 296 -11.59 10.86 12.89
C PRO A 296 -10.63 9.67 12.75
N PRO A 297 -9.46 9.86 12.12
CA PRO A 297 -8.45 8.84 12.00
C PRO A 297 -8.21 8.11 13.32
N HIS A 298 -8.01 6.79 13.27
CA HIS A 298 -7.81 5.95 14.46
C HIS A 298 -6.73 6.51 15.40
N TYR A 299 -5.62 7.00 14.83
CA TYR A 299 -4.55 7.60 15.63
C TYR A 299 -5.00 8.83 16.42
N LEU A 300 -5.90 9.68 15.89
CA LEU A 300 -6.45 10.79 16.66
C LEU A 300 -7.28 10.28 17.83
N SER A 301 -8.13 9.29 17.62
CA SER A 301 -8.97 8.76 18.70
C SER A 301 -8.17 8.11 19.84
N ARG A 302 -6.97 7.61 19.57
CA ARG A 302 -6.10 6.97 20.56
C ARG A 302 -5.09 7.94 21.19
N LEU A 303 -4.48 8.78 20.37
CA LEU A 303 -3.36 9.63 20.77
C LEU A 303 -3.76 11.08 21.04
N TRP A 304 -4.90 11.54 20.52
CA TRP A 304 -5.41 12.91 20.65
C TRP A 304 -6.94 12.90 20.88
N PRO A 305 -7.42 12.28 21.97
CA PRO A 305 -8.85 12.06 22.19
C PRO A 305 -9.65 13.37 22.20
N ASP A 306 -9.08 14.46 22.71
CA ASP A 306 -9.72 15.78 22.76
C ASP A 306 -9.95 16.36 21.36
N VAL A 307 -8.91 16.32 20.51
CA VAL A 307 -9.00 16.74 19.09
C VAL A 307 -10.00 15.87 18.34
N ALA A 308 -10.01 14.55 18.59
CA ALA A 308 -10.98 13.65 17.99
C ALA A 308 -12.43 13.97 18.44
N ALA A 309 -12.63 14.36 19.70
CA ALA A 309 -13.92 14.76 20.22
C ALA A 309 -14.40 16.10 19.62
N GLU A 310 -13.51 17.07 19.43
CA GLU A 310 -13.78 18.34 18.72
C GLU A 310 -14.18 18.11 17.27
N LEU A 311 -13.44 17.28 16.53
CA LEU A 311 -13.77 16.94 15.15
C LEU A 311 -15.14 16.28 15.04
N ARG A 312 -15.51 15.39 15.97
CA ARG A 312 -16.85 14.80 16.02
C ARG A 312 -17.90 15.87 16.27
N ARG A 313 -17.70 16.77 17.24
CA ARG A 313 -18.63 17.88 17.54
C ARG A 313 -18.84 18.79 16.33
N GLY A 314 -17.76 19.13 15.61
CA GLY A 314 -17.82 19.92 14.38
C GLY A 314 -18.50 19.20 13.21
N ALA A 315 -18.31 17.89 13.09
CA ALA A 315 -18.95 17.07 12.04
C ALA A 315 -20.47 16.88 12.27
N TYR A 316 -20.93 16.96 13.52
CA TYR A 316 -22.35 16.84 13.91
C TYR A 316 -23.08 18.18 14.06
N GLY A 317 -22.46 19.31 13.69
CA GLY A 317 -23.19 20.57 13.55
C GLY A 317 -23.71 21.18 14.86
N VAL A 318 -22.91 21.17 15.93
CA VAL A 318 -23.05 22.23 16.94
C VAL A 318 -22.07 23.32 16.56
N ALA A 319 -22.54 24.28 15.76
CA ALA A 319 -21.98 25.62 15.82
C ALA A 319 -22.25 26.13 17.23
N ALA A 320 -21.33 25.87 18.16
CA ALA A 320 -21.29 26.65 19.38
C ALA A 320 -21.07 28.10 18.91
N PRO A 321 -21.96 29.05 19.28
CA PRO A 321 -21.61 30.45 19.15
C PRO A 321 -20.32 30.60 19.95
N VAL A 322 -19.23 30.94 19.27
CA VAL A 322 -18.09 31.54 19.94
C VAL A 322 -18.63 32.89 20.41
N GLU A 323 -19.22 32.90 21.60
CA GLU A 323 -19.39 34.14 22.34
C GLU A 323 -17.98 34.69 22.51
N SER A 324 -17.72 35.72 21.71
CA SER A 324 -16.59 36.61 21.84
C SER A 324 -16.72 37.35 23.17
N GLY A 325 -16.39 36.67 24.26
CA GLY A 325 -16.13 37.28 25.55
C GLY A 325 -14.77 37.96 25.52
N ARG A 326 -14.70 39.13 24.87
CA ARG A 326 -13.82 40.23 25.30
C ARG A 326 -14.59 41.06 26.33
N PRO A 327 -13.93 41.73 27.29
CA PRO A 327 -12.59 42.32 27.20
C PRO A 327 -11.47 41.51 27.85
#